data_AF-A0A075MJE9-F1
#
_entry.id   AF-A0A075MJE9-F1
#
_cell.length_a   1.000
_cell.length_b   1.000
_cell.length_c   1.000
_cell.angle_alpha   90.00
_cell.angle_beta   90.00
_cell.angle_gamma   90.00
#
_symmetry.space_group_name_H-M   'P 1'
#
loop_
_entity.id
_entity.type
_entity.pdbx_description
1 polymer ?
#
loop_
_entity_poly.entity_id
_entity_poly.type
_entity_poly.pdbx_seq_one_letter_code
_entity_poly.pdbx_strand_id
1 'polypeptide(L)'
;MKKIILSIPFLILLTSCSNDVKSSLGLRKEGPDEFTVVSYPPLSIPPEFNLNEPGVDKRALPRRNSENAAKYTVEESRLLNAVSTSATKSAVKESIDNEALGKQDTTENRGFIRKTLGSLNDESGKEPVVDAELEKERISNNLKEGKPVNEGEVKNLKQKSGFSKLFG
;
A
#
# COMPACT_ATOMS: atom_id res chain seq x y z
N MET A 1 22.02 69.83 24.14
CA MET A 1 23.04 68.78 23.87
C MET A 1 23.05 67.65 24.93
N LYS A 2 22.81 67.91 26.23
CA LYS A 2 22.73 66.86 27.28
C LYS A 2 21.70 65.74 27.03
N LYS A 3 20.58 66.01 26.36
CA LYS A 3 19.55 65.01 26.03
C LYS A 3 20.00 63.96 25.00
N ILE A 4 20.97 64.31 24.14
CA ILE A 4 21.53 63.40 23.13
C ILE A 4 22.58 62.49 23.76
N ILE A 5 23.36 63.00 24.73
CA ILE A 5 24.38 62.24 25.47
C ILE A 5 23.77 61.15 26.37
N LEU A 6 22.56 61.37 26.90
CA LEU A 6 21.85 60.36 27.72
C LEU A 6 21.16 59.26 26.87
N SER A 7 20.92 59.52 25.58
CA SER A 7 20.21 58.59 24.67
C SER A 7 21.13 57.51 24.09
N ILE A 8 22.40 57.84 23.84
CA ILE A 8 23.40 56.94 23.25
C ILE A 8 23.67 55.68 24.10
N PRO A 9 23.85 55.73 25.44
CA PRO A 9 24.07 54.51 26.22
C PRO A 9 22.83 53.62 26.29
N PHE A 10 21.62 54.20 26.20
CA PHE A 10 20.37 53.44 26.19
C PHE A 10 20.24 52.59 24.92
N LEU A 11 20.66 53.11 23.77
CA LEU A 11 20.59 52.37 22.52
C LEU A 11 21.55 51.16 22.48
N ILE A 12 22.69 51.23 23.19
CA ILE A 12 23.67 50.13 23.29
C ILE A 12 23.12 48.98 24.16
N LEU A 13 22.31 49.28 25.17
CA LEU A 13 21.69 48.27 26.04
C LEU A 13 20.65 47.42 25.29
N LEU A 14 20.00 47.97 24.25
CA LEU A 14 19.02 47.22 23.45
C LEU A 14 19.66 46.27 22.41
N THR A 15 20.93 46.45 22.04
CA THR A 15 21.60 45.60 21.03
C THR A 15 22.30 44.37 21.62
N SER A 16 22.25 44.18 22.95
CA SER A 16 22.96 43.09 23.64
C SER A 16 22.17 41.77 23.69
N CYS A 17 20.94 41.71 23.17
CA CYS A 17 20.18 40.47 23.03
C CYS A 17 20.70 39.65 21.83
N SER A 18 21.89 39.07 21.96
CA SER A 18 22.50 38.23 20.94
C SER A 18 21.88 36.83 20.91
N ASN A 19 21.99 36.13 19.78
CA ASN A 19 21.44 34.78 19.64
C ASN A 19 22.25 33.71 20.42
N ASP A 20 23.47 34.04 20.84
CA ASP A 20 24.36 33.13 21.58
C ASP A 20 23.86 32.89 23.01
N VAL A 21 23.34 33.93 23.69
CA VAL A 21 22.74 33.77 25.02
C VAL A 21 21.49 32.89 24.97
N LYS A 22 20.67 32.98 23.91
CA LYS A 22 19.50 32.09 23.71
C LYS A 22 19.92 30.63 23.53
N SER A 23 21.09 30.41 22.91
CA SER A 23 21.65 29.07 22.71
C SER A 23 22.20 28.51 24.04
N SER A 24 22.89 29.33 24.85
CA SER A 24 23.38 28.97 26.20
C SER A 24 22.26 28.69 27.21
N LEU A 25 21.13 29.42 27.11
CA LEU A 25 19.94 29.16 27.92
C LEU A 25 19.12 27.93 27.42
N GLY A 26 19.57 27.23 26.37
CA GLY A 26 18.86 26.06 25.82
C GLY A 26 17.52 26.40 25.15
N LEU A 27 17.26 27.69 24.88
CA LEU A 27 16.06 28.15 24.17
C LEU A 27 16.14 27.91 22.65
N ARG A 28 17.27 27.40 22.17
CA ARG A 28 17.52 27.04 20.78
C ARG A 28 17.52 25.52 20.65
N LYS A 29 16.70 25.01 19.74
CA LYS A 29 16.67 23.61 19.36
C LYS A 29 17.83 23.33 18.41
N GLU A 30 18.95 22.85 18.92
CA GLU A 30 20.00 22.26 18.09
C GLU A 30 19.57 20.84 17.70
N GLY A 31 19.60 20.54 16.40
CA GLY A 31 19.32 19.20 15.89
C GLY A 31 20.44 18.23 16.31
N PRO A 32 20.14 16.92 16.40
CA PRO A 32 21.19 15.92 16.59
C PRO A 32 22.24 16.04 15.48
N ASP A 33 23.51 15.84 15.82
CA ASP A 33 24.60 15.87 14.85
C ASP A 33 24.45 14.75 13.81
N GLU A 34 24.22 15.15 12.56
CA GLU A 34 23.98 14.26 11.42
C GLU A 34 25.22 13.43 11.06
N PHE A 35 26.41 13.80 11.55
CA PHE A 35 27.66 13.08 11.29
C PHE A 35 28.07 12.14 12.43
N THR A 36 27.35 12.15 13.55
CA THR A 36 27.63 11.23 14.65
C THR A 36 27.11 9.83 14.32
N VAL A 37 28.02 8.86 14.20
CA VAL A 37 27.68 7.45 13.97
C VAL A 37 27.37 6.77 15.31
N VAL A 38 26.11 6.41 15.53
CA VAL A 38 25.69 5.58 16.68
C VAL A 38 25.88 4.11 16.33
N SER A 39 26.66 3.40 17.16
CA SER A 39 26.84 1.95 17.02
C SER A 39 25.73 1.21 17.77
N TYR A 40 24.92 0.43 17.05
CA TYR A 40 23.89 -0.43 17.63
C TYR A 40 24.46 -1.83 17.91
N PRO A 41 23.96 -2.54 18.94
CA PRO A 41 24.31 -3.95 19.13
C PRO A 41 23.89 -4.77 17.90
N PRO A 42 24.60 -5.88 17.60
CA PRO A 42 24.22 -6.75 16.50
C PRO A 42 22.80 -7.29 16.69
N LEU A 43 22.02 -7.35 15.61
CA LEU A 43 20.68 -7.92 15.64
C LEU A 43 20.77 -9.43 15.93
N SER A 44 20.13 -9.88 17.01
CA SER A 44 19.92 -11.31 17.24
C SER A 44 18.78 -11.80 16.36
N ILE A 45 19.06 -12.78 15.51
CA ILE A 45 18.01 -13.46 14.73
C ILE A 45 17.16 -14.28 15.71
N PRO A 46 15.82 -14.11 15.72
CA PRO A 46 14.94 -14.92 16.54
C PRO A 46 15.05 -16.40 16.13
N PRO A 47 14.71 -17.35 17.02
CA PRO A 47 14.75 -18.77 16.67
C PRO A 47 13.92 -19.03 15.40
N GLU A 48 14.46 -19.88 14.51
CA GLU A 48 13.75 -20.35 13.32
C GLU A 48 12.42 -20.97 13.76
N PHE A 49 11.31 -20.33 13.40
CA PHE A 49 10.01 -20.96 13.54
C PHE A 49 9.95 -22.08 12.51
N ASN A 50 9.45 -23.26 12.90
CA ASN A 50 9.12 -24.34 11.98
C ASN A 50 7.96 -23.89 11.08
N LEU A 51 8.24 -22.97 10.16
CA LEU A 51 7.35 -22.54 9.11
C LEU A 51 6.99 -23.79 8.31
N ASN A 52 5.69 -24.05 8.19
CA ASN A 52 5.23 -25.07 7.27
C ASN A 52 5.79 -24.75 5.88
N GLU A 53 6.30 -25.76 5.19
CA GLU A 53 6.79 -25.64 3.82
C GLU A 53 5.73 -24.96 2.93
N PRO A 54 6.11 -23.93 2.16
CA PRO A 54 5.19 -23.27 1.25
C PRO A 54 4.75 -24.28 0.18
N GLY A 55 3.44 -24.57 0.14
CA GLY A 55 2.86 -25.53 -0.80
C GLY A 55 2.02 -26.63 -0.17
N VAL A 56 2.05 -26.79 1.17
CA VAL A 56 1.10 -27.67 1.85
C VAL A 56 -0.27 -26.99 1.88
N ASP A 57 -1.12 -27.32 0.91
CA ASP A 57 -2.53 -26.90 0.87
C ASP A 57 -3.25 -27.49 2.09
N LYS A 58 -3.35 -26.72 3.17
CA LYS A 58 -4.16 -27.08 4.36
C LYS A 58 -5.67 -27.07 4.06
N ARG A 59 -6.10 -26.91 2.80
CA ARG A 59 -7.48 -27.16 2.37
C ARG A 59 -7.82 -28.64 2.18
N ALA A 60 -6.91 -29.54 2.53
CA ALA A 60 -7.32 -30.77 3.20
C ALA A 60 -7.38 -30.52 4.72
N LEU A 61 -8.28 -29.64 5.16
CA LEU A 61 -8.92 -29.86 6.45
C LEU A 61 -9.34 -31.33 6.41
N PRO A 62 -9.03 -32.17 7.42
CA PRO A 62 -9.68 -33.46 7.49
C PRO A 62 -11.17 -33.13 7.35
N ARG A 63 -11.82 -33.65 6.30
CA ARG A 63 -13.27 -33.82 6.35
C ARG A 63 -13.47 -34.41 7.74
N ARG A 64 -14.06 -33.62 8.64
CA ARG A 64 -14.44 -34.10 9.96
C ARG A 64 -15.48 -35.16 9.64
N ASN A 65 -15.01 -36.38 9.42
CA ASN A 65 -15.72 -37.57 9.82
C ASN A 65 -16.16 -37.22 11.24
N SER A 66 -17.48 -37.15 11.40
CA SER A 66 -18.20 -36.61 12.54
C SER A 66 -18.05 -37.49 13.78
N GLU A 67 -16.82 -37.86 14.12
CA GLU A 67 -16.47 -38.73 15.24
C GLU A 67 -15.46 -38.07 16.20
N ASN A 68 -14.71 -37.05 15.76
CA ASN A 68 -13.82 -36.26 16.63
C ASN A 68 -14.39 -34.85 16.90
N ALA A 69 -15.70 -34.79 17.15
CA ALA A 69 -16.40 -33.66 17.73
C ALA A 69 -16.61 -33.90 19.24
N ALA A 70 -15.53 -34.14 19.98
CA ALA A 70 -15.53 -34.14 21.43
C ALA A 70 -14.09 -33.81 21.86
N LYS A 71 -13.81 -32.75 22.63
CA LYS A 71 -14.54 -32.31 23.82
C LYS A 71 -14.46 -30.78 23.92
N TYR A 72 -15.53 -30.09 23.51
CA TYR A 72 -15.80 -28.75 24.00
C TYR A 72 -16.67 -28.89 25.24
N THR A 73 -16.38 -28.13 26.29
CA THR A 73 -17.21 -28.15 27.49
C THR A 73 -18.59 -27.56 27.18
N VAL A 74 -19.61 -27.93 27.95
CA VAL A 74 -20.99 -27.42 27.77
C VAL A 74 -21.04 -25.88 27.82
N GLU A 75 -20.12 -25.27 28.56
CA GLU A 75 -20.00 -23.82 28.66
C GLU A 75 -19.36 -23.21 27.40
N GLU A 76 -18.38 -23.88 26.80
CA GLU A 76 -17.73 -23.42 25.57
C GLU A 76 -18.67 -23.45 24.37
N SER A 77 -19.54 -24.46 24.28
CA SER A 77 -20.56 -24.52 23.22
C SER A 77 -21.64 -23.45 23.37
N ARG A 78 -21.98 -23.06 24.61
CA ARG A 78 -22.87 -21.94 24.89
C ARG A 78 -22.25 -20.59 24.56
N LEU A 79 -20.98 -20.39 24.90
CA LEU A 79 -20.23 -19.19 24.54
C LEU A 79 -20.08 -19.03 23.03
N LEU A 80 -19.80 -20.13 22.30
CA LEU A 80 -19.73 -20.11 20.84
C LEU A 80 -21.07 -19.74 20.21
N ASN A 81 -22.19 -20.25 20.73
CA ASN A 81 -23.52 -19.85 20.26
C ASN A 81 -23.88 -18.39 20.62
N ALA A 82 -23.47 -17.92 21.81
CA ALA A 82 -23.70 -16.55 22.24
C ALA A 82 -22.86 -15.53 21.44
N VAL A 83 -21.61 -15.87 21.11
CA VAL A 83 -20.74 -15.07 20.24
C VAL A 83 -21.24 -15.09 18.80
N SER A 84 -21.69 -16.25 18.29
CA SER A 84 -22.24 -16.35 16.93
C SER A 84 -23.54 -15.57 16.76
N THR A 85 -24.30 -15.37 17.84
CA THR A 85 -25.53 -14.56 17.83
C THR A 85 -25.28 -13.08 18.17
N SER A 86 -24.19 -12.74 18.88
CA SER A 86 -23.85 -11.35 19.24
C SER A 86 -22.88 -10.64 18.29
N ALA A 87 -22.05 -11.37 17.53
CA ALA A 87 -20.94 -10.76 16.78
C ALA A 87 -21.28 -10.32 15.34
N THR A 88 -22.45 -10.65 14.80
CA THR A 88 -22.87 -10.14 13.47
C THR A 88 -24.36 -9.83 13.45
N LYS A 89 -24.76 -8.78 14.15
CA LYS A 89 -26.04 -8.12 13.89
C LYS A 89 -26.02 -7.65 12.43
N SER A 90 -26.93 -8.20 11.63
CA SER A 90 -27.18 -7.98 10.19
C SER A 90 -26.82 -6.57 9.66
N ALA A 91 -27.01 -5.53 10.48
CA ALA A 91 -26.70 -4.14 10.16
C ALA A 91 -25.22 -3.86 9.81
N VAL A 92 -24.24 -4.57 10.39
CA VAL A 92 -22.82 -4.35 10.06
C VAL A 92 -22.48 -4.92 8.68
N LYS A 93 -23.01 -6.10 8.35
CA LYS A 93 -22.89 -6.66 7.00
C LYS A 93 -23.59 -5.78 5.98
N GLU A 94 -24.79 -5.32 6.30
CA GLU A 94 -25.55 -4.40 5.45
C GLU A 94 -24.81 -3.07 5.24
N SER A 95 -24.12 -2.52 6.25
CA SER A 95 -23.31 -1.30 6.07
C SER A 95 -22.08 -1.53 5.19
N ILE A 96 -21.43 -2.69 5.28
CA ILE A 96 -20.25 -3.04 4.46
C ILE A 96 -20.69 -3.32 3.02
N ASP A 97 -21.81 -4.02 2.84
CA ASP A 97 -22.39 -4.29 1.53
C ASP A 97 -22.86 -2.97 0.88
N ASN A 98 -23.51 -2.07 1.63
CA ASN A 98 -23.89 -0.74 1.14
C ASN A 98 -22.68 0.18 0.86
N GLU A 99 -21.57 0.05 1.57
CA GLU A 99 -20.35 0.81 1.31
C GLU A 99 -19.59 0.27 0.07
N ALA A 100 -19.67 -1.06 -0.16
CA ALA A 100 -19.19 -1.69 -1.40
C ALA A 100 -20.08 -1.33 -2.61
N LEU A 101 -21.40 -1.19 -2.42
CA LEU A 101 -22.38 -0.82 -3.45
C LEU A 101 -22.46 0.70 -3.68
N GLY A 102 -22.10 1.54 -2.71
CA GLY A 102 -22.05 3.01 -2.83
C GLY A 102 -21.02 3.53 -3.84
N LYS A 103 -20.10 2.67 -4.31
CA LYS A 103 -19.22 2.94 -5.47
C LYS A 103 -19.79 2.45 -6.80
N GLN A 104 -20.87 1.66 -6.79
CA GLN A 104 -21.56 1.13 -7.96
C GLN A 104 -22.85 1.89 -8.33
N ASP A 105 -23.49 2.66 -7.44
CA ASP A 105 -24.84 3.19 -7.71
C ASP A 105 -24.93 4.49 -8.53
N THR A 106 -24.20 4.54 -9.65
CA THR A 106 -24.62 5.34 -10.82
C THR A 106 -24.65 4.51 -12.10
N THR A 107 -24.75 3.18 -11.98
CA THR A 107 -24.38 2.22 -13.03
C THR A 107 -25.48 1.76 -13.98
N GLU A 108 -26.77 1.97 -13.73
CA GLU A 108 -27.77 1.38 -14.65
C GLU A 108 -27.79 2.07 -16.03
N ASN A 109 -27.82 3.41 -16.06
CA ASN A 109 -27.78 4.15 -17.33
C ASN A 109 -26.36 4.42 -17.83
N ARG A 110 -25.35 4.32 -16.95
CA ARG A 110 -23.94 4.41 -17.35
C ARG A 110 -23.45 3.13 -17.99
N GLY A 111 -24.03 1.96 -17.74
CA GLY A 111 -23.64 0.72 -18.40
C GLY A 111 -23.82 0.80 -19.91
N PHE A 112 -25.01 1.23 -20.36
CA PHE A 112 -25.30 1.44 -21.78
C PHE A 112 -24.54 2.62 -22.36
N ILE A 113 -24.54 3.80 -21.70
CA ILE A 113 -23.82 4.99 -22.21
C ILE A 113 -22.31 4.75 -22.26
N ARG A 114 -21.71 4.09 -21.26
CA ARG A 114 -20.28 3.74 -21.28
C ARG A 114 -19.98 2.68 -22.32
N LYS A 115 -20.89 1.71 -22.54
CA LYS A 115 -20.72 0.70 -23.59
C LYS A 115 -20.83 1.29 -24.99
N THR A 116 -21.72 2.25 -25.23
CA THR A 116 -21.93 2.88 -26.55
C THR A 116 -20.97 4.03 -26.83
N LEU A 117 -20.72 4.90 -25.85
CA LEU A 117 -19.81 6.04 -25.96
C LEU A 117 -18.34 5.61 -25.79
N GLY A 118 -18.08 4.62 -24.94
CA GLY A 118 -16.74 4.05 -24.75
C GLY A 118 -16.20 3.31 -25.98
N SER A 119 -17.07 2.76 -26.84
CA SER A 119 -16.68 2.21 -28.14
C SER A 119 -16.37 3.26 -29.21
N LEU A 120 -16.81 4.51 -29.01
CA LEU A 120 -16.52 5.63 -29.92
C LEU A 120 -15.24 6.38 -29.51
N ASN A 121 -14.89 6.38 -28.22
CA ASN A 121 -13.72 7.05 -27.65
C ASN A 121 -12.52 6.11 -27.43
N ASP A 122 -12.27 5.19 -28.37
CA ASP A 122 -11.29 4.10 -28.21
C ASP A 122 -9.83 4.46 -28.59
N GLU A 123 -9.49 5.75 -28.66
CA GLU A 123 -8.22 6.22 -29.21
C GLU A 123 -7.29 6.93 -28.21
N SER A 124 -7.67 7.06 -26.93
CA SER A 124 -6.85 7.76 -25.94
C SER A 124 -6.53 6.90 -24.73
N GLY A 125 -5.37 6.24 -24.76
CA GLY A 125 -4.74 5.69 -23.56
C GLY A 125 -4.81 4.17 -23.39
N LYS A 126 -4.81 3.38 -24.47
CA LYS A 126 -4.56 1.94 -24.32
C LYS A 126 -3.09 1.72 -24.02
N GLU A 127 -2.80 1.23 -22.82
CA GLU A 127 -1.48 0.74 -22.46
C GLU A 127 -1.03 -0.32 -23.47
N PRO A 128 0.23 -0.29 -23.91
CA PRO A 128 0.75 -1.25 -24.87
C PRO A 128 0.69 -2.66 -24.25
N VAL A 129 -0.14 -3.53 -24.82
CA VAL A 129 -0.26 -4.92 -24.36
C VAL A 129 0.88 -5.73 -24.93
N VAL A 130 1.70 -6.30 -24.06
CA VAL A 130 2.86 -7.13 -24.42
C VAL A 130 2.40 -8.46 -25.04
N ASP A 131 3.11 -8.90 -26.08
CA ASP A 131 2.94 -10.23 -26.67
C ASP A 131 3.66 -11.28 -25.81
N ALA A 132 2.90 -12.19 -25.19
CA ALA A 132 3.43 -13.18 -24.25
C ALA A 132 4.37 -14.21 -24.91
N GLU A 133 4.12 -14.59 -26.17
CA GLU A 133 4.92 -15.62 -26.84
C GLU A 133 6.28 -15.05 -27.25
N LEU A 134 6.27 -13.88 -27.87
CA LEU A 134 7.48 -13.19 -28.31
C LEU A 134 8.35 -12.75 -27.13
N GLU A 135 7.73 -12.33 -26.02
CA GLU A 135 8.46 -11.96 -24.81
C GLU A 135 9.13 -13.17 -24.15
N LYS A 136 8.43 -14.30 -24.09
CA LYS A 136 9.01 -15.56 -23.59
C LYS A 136 10.23 -15.97 -24.41
N GLU A 137 10.15 -15.85 -25.74
CA GLU A 137 11.27 -16.16 -26.62
C GLU A 137 12.46 -15.24 -26.36
N ARG A 138 12.24 -13.92 -26.25
CA ARG A 138 13.27 -12.92 -25.91
C ARG A 138 13.97 -13.25 -24.60
N ILE A 139 13.21 -13.53 -23.54
CA ILE A 139 13.75 -13.90 -22.23
C ILE A 139 14.59 -15.18 -22.34
N SER A 140 14.10 -16.19 -23.08
CA SER A 140 14.82 -17.46 -23.24
C SER A 140 16.14 -17.30 -23.99
N ASN A 141 16.21 -16.40 -24.98
CA ASN A 141 17.43 -16.12 -25.74
C ASN A 141 18.43 -15.30 -24.90
N ASN A 142 17.97 -14.29 -24.16
CA ASN A 142 18.84 -13.53 -23.25
C ASN A 142 19.48 -14.44 -22.20
N LEU A 143 18.73 -15.39 -21.63
CA LEU A 143 19.24 -16.36 -20.67
C LEU A 143 20.32 -17.28 -21.28
N LYS A 144 20.13 -17.73 -22.53
CA LYS A 144 21.11 -18.56 -23.25
C LYS A 144 22.38 -17.78 -23.59
N GLU A 145 22.25 -16.50 -23.92
CA GLU A 145 23.35 -15.61 -24.29
C GLU A 145 24.06 -14.99 -23.07
N GLY A 146 23.56 -15.24 -21.84
CA GLY A 146 24.11 -14.67 -20.60
C GLY A 146 23.87 -13.17 -20.45
N LYS A 147 22.96 -12.58 -21.23
CA LYS A 147 22.58 -11.17 -21.14
C LYS A 147 21.53 -10.97 -20.05
N PRO A 148 21.46 -9.77 -19.44
CA PRO A 148 20.44 -9.48 -18.46
C PRO A 148 19.02 -9.50 -19.06
N VAL A 149 18.03 -9.91 -18.26
CA VAL A 149 16.63 -10.17 -18.70
C VAL A 149 15.94 -8.90 -19.22
N ASN A 150 16.38 -7.71 -18.84
CA ASN A 150 15.84 -6.42 -19.24
C ASN A 150 16.42 -5.87 -20.56
N GLU A 151 17.30 -6.60 -21.23
CA GLU A 151 17.93 -6.13 -22.47
C GLU A 151 17.12 -6.51 -23.72
N GLY A 152 16.89 -5.55 -24.61
CA GLY A 152 16.13 -5.72 -25.84
C GLY A 152 14.71 -5.14 -25.80
N GLU A 153 14.11 -5.00 -26.98
CA GLU A 153 12.78 -4.38 -27.15
C GLU A 153 11.65 -5.39 -26.86
N VAL A 154 10.67 -4.97 -26.06
CA VAL A 154 9.46 -5.74 -25.77
C VAL A 154 8.46 -5.53 -26.91
N LYS A 155 8.05 -6.61 -27.57
CA LYS A 155 7.07 -6.58 -28.66
C LYS A 155 5.66 -6.50 -28.10
N ASN A 156 4.90 -5.51 -28.58
CA ASN A 156 3.52 -5.29 -28.17
C ASN A 156 2.53 -5.75 -29.25
N LEU A 157 1.41 -6.30 -28.82
CA LEU A 157 0.28 -6.66 -29.67
C LEU A 157 -0.36 -5.39 -30.23
N LYS A 158 -0.51 -5.35 -31.56
CA LYS A 158 -1.34 -4.34 -32.23
C LYS A 158 -2.81 -4.67 -32.01
N GLN A 159 -3.44 -4.04 -31.03
CA GLN A 159 -4.88 -4.18 -30.84
C GLN A 159 -5.62 -3.44 -31.96
N LYS A 160 -6.43 -4.17 -32.73
CA LYS A 160 -7.37 -3.57 -33.69
C LYS A 160 -8.47 -2.85 -32.90
N SER A 161 -8.79 -1.61 -33.28
CA SER A 161 -9.88 -0.85 -32.67
C SER A 161 -11.20 -1.61 -32.84
N GLY A 162 -12.09 -1.52 -31.84
CA GLY A 162 -13.38 -2.20 -31.88
C GLY A 162 -14.23 -1.76 -33.08
N PHE A 163 -14.01 -0.53 -33.55
CA PHE A 163 -14.68 0.05 -34.70
C PHE A 163 -14.32 -0.65 -36.03
N SER A 164 -13.07 -1.07 -36.21
CA SER A 164 -12.66 -1.78 -37.43
C SER A 164 -13.24 -3.21 -37.53
N LYS A 165 -13.76 -3.76 -36.43
CA LYS A 165 -14.47 -5.06 -36.42
C LYS A 165 -15.96 -4.91 -36.73
N LEU A 166 -16.51 -3.70 -36.64
CA LEU A 166 -17.94 -3.44 -36.83
C LEU A 166 -18.27 -3.02 -38.27
N PHE A 167 -17.30 -2.45 -38.98
CA PHE A 167 -17.46 -1.89 -40.34
C PHE A 167 -16.53 -2.55 -41.38
N GLY A 168 -15.99 -3.72 -41.06
CA GLY A 168 -15.14 -4.53 -41.95
C GLY A 168 -15.82 -5.84 -42.33
#